data_AF-A0A0R0LVK2-F1
#
_entry.id   AF-A0A0R0LVK2-F1
#
_cell.length_a   1.000
_cell.length_b   1.000
_cell.length_c   1.000
_cell.angle_alpha   90.00
_cell.angle_beta   90.00
_cell.angle_gamma   90.00
#
_symmetry.space_group_name_H-M   'P 1'
#
loop_
_entity.id
_entity.type
_entity.pdbx_description
1 polymer ?
#
loop_
_entity_poly.entity_id
_entity_poly.type
_entity_poly.pdbx_seq_one_letter_code
_entity_poly.pdbx_strand_id
1 'polypeptide(L)' 'MILGGPNRIVEIDEPLFVHKTKCNVNVGRFAETQVWVFGIADTTFTPAKVYLEVVESRSAQRLLPIIVRVVFTD' A
#
# COMPACT_ATOMS: atom_id res chain seq x y z
N MET A 1 -2.85 -12.21 -7.05
CA MET A 1 -3.72 -11.25 -7.77
C MET A 1 -2.80 -10.50 -8.70
N ILE A 2 -3.12 -10.44 -10.00
CA ILE A 2 -2.33 -9.69 -10.98
C ILE A 2 -3.07 -8.38 -11.24
N LEU A 3 -2.38 -7.24 -11.05
CA LEU A 3 -2.87 -5.89 -11.31
C LEU A 3 -2.01 -5.27 -12.41
N GLY A 4 -2.60 -4.74 -13.48
CA GLY A 4 -1.80 -4.24 -14.61
C GLY A 4 -1.48 -5.31 -15.67
N GLY A 5 -0.32 -5.16 -16.33
CA GLY A 5 0.10 -5.93 -17.50
C GLY A 5 0.29 -5.06 -18.75
N PRO A 6 0.63 -5.64 -19.92
CA PRO A 6 0.84 -4.89 -21.16
C PRO A 6 -0.35 -3.97 -21.48
N ASN A 7 -0.05 -2.70 -21.79
CA ASN A 7 -1.03 -1.65 -22.08
C ASN A 7 -1.99 -1.30 -20.93
N ARG A 8 -1.65 -1.65 -19.68
CA ARG A 8 -2.40 -1.21 -18.50
C ARG A 8 -1.61 -0.21 -17.67
N ILE A 9 -2.33 0.73 -17.08
CA ILE A 9 -1.77 1.74 -16.19
C ILE A 9 -2.10 1.33 -14.76
N VAL A 10 -1.08 1.30 -13.91
CA VAL A 10 -1.23 1.16 -12.47
C VAL A 10 -0.69 2.41 -11.80
N GLU A 11 -1.38 2.85 -10.76
CA GLU A 11 -0.90 3.90 -9.86
C GLU A 11 -0.27 3.24 -8.63
N ILE A 12 0.88 3.74 -8.20
CA ILE A 12 1.64 3.20 -7.06
C ILE A 12 1.89 4.34 -6.09
N ASP A 13 1.67 4.09 -4.80
CA ASP A 13 1.96 5.05 -3.73
C ASP A 13 2.45 4.35 -2.45
N GLU A 14 3.10 5.13 -1.58
CA GLU A 14 3.72 4.69 -0.33
C GLU A 14 3.13 5.42 0.90
N PRO A 15 1.82 5.30 1.17
CA PRO A 15 1.19 6.06 2.23
C PRO A 15 1.65 5.64 3.64
N LEU A 16 1.80 6.63 4.51
CA LEU A 16 1.98 6.43 5.94
C LEU A 16 0.61 6.33 6.63
N PHE A 17 0.32 5.17 7.20
CA PHE A 17 -0.89 4.99 8.01
C PHE A 17 -0.54 5.30 9.46
N VAL A 18 -1.11 6.39 9.97
CA VAL A 18 -0.95 6.83 11.35
C VAL A 18 -2.19 6.41 12.13
N HIS A 19 -2.02 5.48 13.06
CA HIS A 19 -3.10 5.12 13.97
C HIS A 19 -3.35 6.27 14.95
N LYS A 20 -4.60 6.74 15.00
CA LYS A 20 -5.06 7.61 16.07
C LYS A 20 -6.00 6.80 16.95
N THR A 21 -5.65 6.67 18.22
CA THR A 21 -6.57 6.08 19.21
C THR A 21 -7.81 6.96 19.28
N LYS A 22 -9.00 6.39 19.05
CA LYS A 22 -10.26 7.09 19.27
C LYS A 22 -10.48 7.21 20.78
N CYS A 23 -9.97 8.27 21.40
CA CYS A 23 -10.09 8.49 22.83
C CYS A 23 -11.43 9.16 23.18
N ASN A 24 -12.29 8.44 23.90
CA ASN A 24 -13.43 9.00 24.65
C ASN A 24 -13.17 9.06 26.17
N VAL A 25 -11.92 8.90 26.61
CA VAL A 25 -11.53 9.04 28.02
C VAL A 25 -10.12 9.63 28.07
N ASN A 26 -9.94 10.64 28.92
CA ASN A 26 -8.74 11.47 29.12
C ASN A 26 -7.48 10.71 29.58
N VAL A 27 -6.97 9.78 28.77
CA VAL A 27 -5.67 9.12 29.00
C VAL A 27 -4.93 9.10 27.67
N GLY A 28 -4.10 10.13 27.45
CA GLY A 28 -3.37 10.38 26.21
C GLY A 28 -2.33 9.31 25.89
N ARG A 29 -2.78 8.16 25.37
CA ARG A 29 -1.92 7.22 24.66
C ARG A 29 -2.17 7.33 23.17
N PHE A 30 -1.25 8.01 22.50
CA PHE A 30 -1.11 7.91 21.05
C PHE A 30 -0.84 6.44 20.70
N ALA A 31 -1.50 5.91 19.67
CA ALA A 31 -1.03 4.68 19.08
C ALA A 31 0.31 5.00 18.42
N GLU A 32 1.41 4.60 19.05
CA GLU A 32 2.77 4.89 18.60
C GLU A 32 3.13 4.17 17.29
N THR A 33 2.25 3.30 16.80
CA THR A 33 2.46 2.47 15.62
C THR A 33 2.05 3.20 14.35
N GLN A 34 3.02 3.89 13.76
CA GLN A 34 2.98 4.27 12.35
C GLN A 34 3.38 3.07 11.49
N VAL A 35 2.64 2.83 10.41
CA VAL A 35 2.98 1.77 9.45
C VAL A 35 3.03 2.32 8.05
N TRP A 36 4.08 1.98 7.31
CA TRP A 36 4.13 2.26 5.89
C TRP A 36 3.34 1.20 5.15
N VAL A 37 2.56 1.64 4.17
CA VAL A 37 1.82 0.76 3.28
C VAL A 37 2.32 1.01 1.86
N PHE A 38 2.48 -0.05 1.10
CA PHE A 38 2.74 0.01 -0.32
C PHE A 38 1.46 -0.33 -1.07
N GLY A 39 0.96 0.63 -1.84
CA GLY A 39 -0.29 0.50 -2.57
C GLY A 39 -0.09 0.45 -4.08
N ILE A 40 -0.84 -0.41 -4.74
CA ILE A 40 -0.90 -0.52 -6.21
C ILE A 40 -2.37 -0.54 -6.61
N ALA A 41 -2.80 0.41 -7.44
CA ALA A 41 -4.15 0.51 -7.96
C ALA A 41 -4.18 0.32 -9.47
N ASP A 42 -4.93 -0.66 -9.96
CA ASP A 42 -5.24 -0.81 -11.38
C ASP A 42 -6.46 0.06 -11.73
N THR A 43 -6.19 1.18 -12.42
CA THR A 43 -7.17 2.21 -12.77
C THR A 43 -7.98 1.86 -14.03
N THR A 44 -7.71 0.71 -14.65
CA THR A 44 -8.53 0.21 -15.77
C THR A 44 -9.90 -0.32 -15.30
N PHE A 45 -10.08 -0.51 -13.99
CA PHE A 45 -11.34 -0.92 -13.37
C PHE A 45 -12.04 0.25 -12.68
N THR A 46 -13.37 0.20 -12.63
CA THR A 46 -14.20 1.16 -11.86
C THR A 46 -15.18 0.38 -10.97
N PRO A 47 -15.03 0.41 -9.63
CA PRO A 47 -13.94 1.06 -8.89
C PRO A 47 -12.58 0.39 -9.14
N ALA A 48 -11.50 1.13 -8.91
CA ALA A 48 -10.14 0.62 -9.09
C ALA A 48 -9.90 -0.63 -8.24
N LYS A 49 -9.16 -1.59 -8.79
CA LYS A 49 -8.73 -2.78 -8.03
C LYS A 49 -7.40 -2.48 -7.36
N VAL A 50 -7.32 -2.73 -6.06
CA VAL A 50 -6.19 -2.27 -5.24
C VAL A 50 -5.51 -3.43 -4.54
N TYR A 51 -4.18 -3.41 -4.51
CA TYR A 51 -3.32 -4.22 -3.66
C TYR A 51 -2.69 -3.30 -2.61
N LEU A 52 -2.72 -3.71 -1.35
CA LEU A 52 -2.10 -2.99 -0.23
C LEU A 52 -1.28 -3.96 0.60
N GLU A 53 -0.03 -3.61 0.88
CA GLU A 53 0.88 -4.41 1.71
C GLU A 53 1.57 -3.51 2.73
N VAL A 54 1.50 -3.84 4.02
CA VAL A 54 2.30 -3.15 5.04
C VAL A 54 3.77 -3.51 4.83
N VAL A 55 4.65 -2.51 4.79
CA VAL A 55 6.08 -2.68 4.59
C VAL A 55 6.88 -2.04 5.73
N GLU A 56 7.92 -2.72 6.18
CA GLU A 56 8.84 -2.19 7.21
C GLU A 56 9.83 -1.16 6.63
N SER A 57 10.02 -1.17 5.30
CA SER A 57 10.96 -0.32 4.58
C SER A 57 10.42 0.06 3.21
N ARG A 58 10.70 1.30 2.80
CA ARG A 58 10.40 1.87 1.49
C ARG A 58 11.57 1.76 0.50
N SER A 59 12.56 0.93 0.83
CA SER A 59 13.71 0.73 -0.04
C SER A 59 13.34 0.00 -1.33
N ALA A 60 14.04 0.30 -2.43
CA ALA A 60 13.82 -0.36 -3.71
C ALA A 60 13.98 -1.89 -3.60
N GLN A 61 14.91 -2.36 -2.77
CA GLN A 61 15.14 -3.77 -2.47
C GLN A 61 13.88 -4.46 -1.92
N ARG A 62 13.03 -3.72 -1.18
CA ARG A 62 11.78 -4.23 -0.64
C ARG A 62 10.60 -4.09 -1.60
N LEU A 63 10.54 -2.98 -2.34
CA LEU A 63 9.39 -2.62 -3.18
C LEU A 63 9.43 -3.28 -4.56
N LEU A 64 10.59 -3.37 -5.21
CA LEU A 64 10.72 -3.95 -6.55
C LEU A 64 10.19 -5.40 -6.62
N PRO A 65 10.51 -6.30 -5.66
CA PRO A 65 9.95 -7.66 -5.69
C PRO A 65 8.42 -7.69 -5.57
N ILE A 66 7.80 -6.71 -4.89
CA ILE A 66 6.34 -6.59 -4.81
C ILE A 66 5.78 -6.19 -6.17
N ILE A 67 6.37 -5.17 -6.81
CA ILE A 67 5.96 -4.71 -8.14
C ILE A 67 6.06 -5.86 -9.14
N VAL A 68 7.18 -6.60 -9.14
CA VAL A 68 7.36 -7.79 -9.98
C VAL A 68 6.24 -8.78 -9.74
N ARG A 69 6.00 -9.21 -8.50
CA ARG A 69 4.99 -10.21 -8.19
C ARG A 69 3.54 -9.78 -8.51
N VAL A 70 3.22 -8.50 -8.36
CA VAL A 70 1.85 -7.99 -8.44
C VAL A 70 1.51 -7.47 -9.84
N VAL A 71 2.47 -6.85 -10.52
CA VAL A 71 2.26 -6.18 -11.82
C VAL A 71 2.74 -7.01 -12.99
N PHE A 72 3.85 -7.70 -12.80
CA PHE A 72 4.45 -8.51 -13.85
C PHE A 72 4.09 -9.98 -13.63
N THR A 73 3.60 -10.63 -14.67
CA THR A 73 3.70 -12.07 -14.78
C THR A 73 4.39 -12.35 -16.09
N ASP A 74 5.30 -13.31 -16.07
CA ASP A 74 5.82 -13.94 -17.29
C ASP A 74 4.67 -14.34 -18.23
#